data_AF-A0A962VUU4-F1
#
_entry.id   AF-A0A962VUU4-F1
#
_cell.length_a   1.000
_cell.length_b   1.000
_cell.length_c   1.000
_cell.angle_alpha   90.00
_cell.angle_beta   90.00
_cell.angle_gamma   90.00
#
_symmetry.space_group_name_H-M   'P 1'
#
loop_
_entity.id
_entity.type
_entity.pdbx_description
1 polymer ?
#
loop_
_entity_poly.entity_id
_entity_poly.type
_entity_poly.pdbx_seq_one_letter_code
_entity_poly.pdbx_strand_id
1 'polypeptide(L)'
;MEEKKPNIHKTLFFLILVFVPPYWLIFTDEGSRMSDTALLWLLGEDEIKFNVKELKSSFTRQDIQTVFSDNDWQCGTQKTAFGNNLCVAQIGTFNGFPSRVLTLYFHDDNISGMKLVYRDQYHQQLMGHFIEQLGQPGNVEAVLNAGPDADNILEWDLNQGVLVMKKVLGKTDEPSVFWLASKPKD
;
A
#
# COMPACT_ATOMS: atom_id res chain seq x y z
N MET A 1 -15.40 10.78 58.29
CA MET A 1 -14.95 10.31 56.96
C MET A 1 -14.49 11.54 56.22
N GLU A 2 -13.19 11.72 56.03
CA GLU A 2 -12.66 12.86 55.26
C GLU A 2 -13.00 12.69 53.79
N GLU A 3 -13.87 13.55 53.26
CA GLU A 3 -14.08 13.66 51.82
C GLU A 3 -12.80 14.17 51.16
N LYS A 4 -12.03 13.25 50.58
CA LYS A 4 -10.83 13.56 49.81
C LYS A 4 -11.24 14.28 48.53
N LYS A 5 -11.32 15.60 48.58
CA LYS A 5 -11.67 16.47 47.45
C LYS A 5 -10.82 16.08 46.23
N PRO A 6 -11.44 15.75 45.07
CA PRO A 6 -10.70 15.29 43.91
C PRO A 6 -9.71 16.37 43.49
N ASN A 7 -8.43 16.01 43.44
CA ASN A 7 -7.40 16.90 42.93
C ASN A 7 -7.65 17.06 41.42
N ILE A 8 -8.14 18.23 41.02
CA ILE A 8 -8.53 18.54 39.64
C ILE A 8 -7.41 18.23 38.66
N HIS A 9 -6.15 18.50 39.02
CA HIS A 9 -5.00 18.17 38.16
C HIS A 9 -4.81 16.67 37.99
N LYS A 10 -4.97 15.88 39.05
CA LYS A 10 -4.91 14.40 38.96
C LYS A 10 -6.07 13.87 38.13
N THR A 11 -7.26 14.40 38.34
CA THR A 11 -8.47 13.98 37.61
C THR A 11 -8.34 14.31 36.13
N LEU A 12 -7.90 15.52 35.78
CA LEU A 12 -7.65 15.94 34.39
C LEU A 12 -6.53 15.10 33.75
N PHE A 13 -5.45 14.82 34.48
CA PHE A 13 -4.37 13.96 33.99
C PHE A 13 -4.87 12.55 33.64
N PHE A 14 -5.67 11.92 34.51
CA PHE A 14 -6.25 10.61 34.23
C PHE A 14 -7.26 10.67 33.08
N LEU A 15 -8.07 11.73 32.97
CA LEU A 15 -8.96 11.91 31.82
C LEU A 15 -8.17 12.03 30.52
N ILE A 16 -7.10 12.84 30.48
CA ILE A 16 -6.23 12.95 29.30
C ILE A 16 -5.61 11.59 28.97
N LEU A 17 -5.06 10.89 29.97
CA LEU A 17 -4.40 9.60 29.79
C LEU A 17 -5.36 8.53 29.26
N VAL A 18 -6.64 8.56 29.67
CA VAL A 18 -7.65 7.58 29.24
C VAL A 18 -8.27 7.95 27.89
N PHE A 19 -8.57 9.23 27.64
CA PHE A 19 -9.35 9.64 26.48
C PHE A 19 -8.50 10.03 25.27
N VAL A 20 -7.28 10.53 25.45
CA VAL A 20 -6.43 10.94 24.32
C VAL A 20 -5.98 9.77 23.46
N PRO A 21 -5.53 8.61 23.99
CA PRO A 21 -5.10 7.50 23.14
C PRO A 21 -6.23 6.92 22.27
N PRO A 22 -7.44 6.61 22.79
CA PRO A 22 -8.56 6.18 21.96
C PRO A 22 -9.00 7.26 20.97
N TYR A 23 -8.99 8.53 21.37
CA TYR A 23 -9.29 9.64 20.46
C TYR A 23 -8.30 9.67 19.29
N TRP A 24 -7.00 9.53 19.55
CA TRP A 24 -5.97 9.50 18.52
C TRP A 24 -6.14 8.30 17.57
N LEU A 25 -6.40 7.10 18.11
CA LEU A 25 -6.61 5.89 17.31
C LEU A 25 -7.84 5.95 16.39
N ILE A 26 -8.89 6.69 16.79
CA ILE A 26 -10.14 6.73 16.02
C ILE A 26 -10.20 7.92 15.08
N PHE A 27 -9.68 9.08 15.50
CA PHE A 27 -9.90 10.36 14.82
C PHE A 27 -8.68 10.89 14.06
N THR A 28 -7.54 10.18 14.06
CA THR A 28 -6.40 10.55 13.21
C THR A 28 -6.19 9.54 12.09
N ASP A 29 -5.72 10.03 10.95
CA ASP A 29 -5.37 9.20 9.78
C ASP A 29 -4.39 8.08 10.15
N GLU A 30 -3.35 8.42 10.91
CA GLU A 30 -2.34 7.48 11.39
C GLU A 30 -2.91 6.49 12.40
N GLY A 31 -3.68 6.98 13.38
CA GLY A 31 -4.28 6.14 14.41
C GLY A 31 -5.28 5.13 13.84
N SER A 32 -6.11 5.57 12.89
CA SER A 32 -7.09 4.69 12.21
C SER A 32 -6.40 3.63 11.36
N ARG A 33 -5.32 4.00 10.65
CA ARG A 33 -4.46 3.03 9.94
C ARG A 33 -3.85 2.00 10.90
N MET A 34 -3.30 2.44 12.03
CA MET A 34 -2.72 1.53 13.03
C MET A 34 -3.77 0.59 13.64
N SER A 35 -4.95 1.12 13.97
CA SER A 35 -6.07 0.32 14.50
C SER A 35 -6.54 -0.74 13.50
N ASP A 36 -6.74 -0.35 12.24
CA ASP A 36 -7.20 -1.28 11.20
C ASP A 36 -6.14 -2.32 10.88
N THR A 37 -4.86 -1.93 10.76
CA THR A 37 -3.75 -2.88 10.61
C THR A 37 -3.67 -3.87 11.78
N ALA A 38 -3.81 -3.39 13.02
CA ALA A 38 -3.83 -4.25 14.20
C ALA A 38 -5.02 -5.21 14.19
N LEU A 39 -6.20 -4.75 13.73
CA LEU A 39 -7.37 -5.60 13.57
C LEU A 39 -7.14 -6.69 12.52
N LEU A 40 -6.57 -6.36 11.35
CA LEU A 40 -6.29 -7.34 10.30
C LEU A 40 -5.27 -8.39 10.75
N TRP A 41 -4.25 -7.96 11.49
CA TRP A 41 -3.30 -8.88 12.11
C TRP A 41 -3.97 -9.81 13.15
N LEU A 42 -4.87 -9.26 14.00
CA LEU A 42 -5.66 -10.07 14.93
C LEU A 42 -6.61 -11.05 14.24
N LEU A 43 -7.09 -10.71 13.05
CA LEU A 43 -7.90 -11.59 12.20
C LEU A 43 -7.06 -12.62 11.43
N GLY A 44 -5.73 -12.58 11.56
CA GLY A 44 -4.81 -13.52 10.92
C GLY A 44 -4.51 -13.21 9.46
N GLU A 45 -4.72 -11.98 9.00
CA GLU A 45 -4.32 -11.58 7.65
C GLU A 45 -2.82 -11.26 7.60
N ASP A 46 -2.13 -11.76 6.56
CA ASP A 46 -0.68 -11.63 6.44
C ASP A 46 -0.23 -10.21 6.06
N GLU A 47 0.94 -9.81 6.58
CA GLU A 47 1.64 -8.58 6.18
C GLU A 47 2.71 -8.88 5.13
N ILE A 48 2.82 -8.02 4.13
CA ILE A 48 3.97 -7.97 3.22
C ILE A 48 4.74 -6.66 3.43
N LYS A 49 6.04 -6.78 3.71
CA LYS A 49 6.99 -5.66 3.74
C LYS A 49 7.90 -5.71 2.53
N PHE A 50 7.78 -4.73 1.66
CA PHE A 50 8.40 -4.75 0.35
C PHE A 50 8.90 -3.38 -0.07
N ASN A 51 10.19 -3.27 -0.41
CA ASN A 51 10.75 -2.04 -0.95
C ASN A 51 10.62 -2.02 -2.48
N VAL A 52 9.67 -1.23 -2.99
CA VAL A 52 9.43 -1.10 -4.43
C VAL A 52 10.62 -0.55 -5.23
N LYS A 53 11.56 0.17 -4.58
CA LYS A 53 12.80 0.65 -5.24
C LYS A 53 13.80 -0.46 -5.52
N GLU A 54 13.77 -1.51 -4.72
CA GLU A 54 14.71 -2.63 -4.84
C GLU A 54 14.19 -3.72 -5.76
N LEU A 55 12.93 -3.61 -6.21
CA LEU A 55 12.36 -4.52 -7.17
C LEU A 55 13.06 -4.40 -8.52
N LYS A 56 13.52 -5.54 -9.03
CA LYS A 56 14.26 -5.65 -10.29
C LYS A 56 13.73 -6.82 -11.09
N SER A 57 13.78 -6.68 -12.41
CA SER A 57 13.32 -7.71 -13.35
C SER A 57 14.08 -9.03 -13.25
N SER A 58 15.25 -9.05 -12.62
CA SER A 58 16.04 -10.27 -12.40
C SER A 58 15.49 -11.16 -11.28
N PHE A 59 14.52 -10.71 -10.49
CA PHE A 59 13.95 -11.54 -9.43
C PHE A 59 13.05 -12.62 -10.02
N THR A 60 13.29 -13.84 -9.56
CA THR A 60 12.56 -15.02 -9.98
C THR A 60 11.36 -15.29 -9.08
N ARG A 61 10.47 -16.19 -9.52
CA ARG A 61 9.39 -16.69 -8.66
C ARG A 61 9.94 -17.29 -7.36
N GLN A 62 11.02 -18.05 -7.46
CA GLN A 62 11.63 -18.71 -6.31
C GLN A 62 12.20 -17.70 -5.31
N ASP A 63 12.81 -16.62 -5.79
CA ASP A 63 13.34 -15.56 -4.91
C ASP A 63 12.22 -14.95 -4.08
N ILE A 64 11.10 -14.60 -4.72
CA ILE A 64 9.94 -14.02 -4.04
C ILE A 64 9.35 -14.98 -3.00
N GLN A 65 9.11 -16.24 -3.37
CA GLN A 65 8.52 -17.24 -2.46
C GLN A 65 9.45 -17.57 -1.29
N THR A 66 10.76 -17.40 -1.47
CA THR A 66 11.74 -17.58 -0.39
C THR A 66 11.72 -16.39 0.58
N VAL A 67 11.61 -15.17 0.07
CA VAL A 67 11.58 -13.95 0.89
C VAL A 67 10.23 -13.79 1.63
N PHE A 68 9.13 -14.15 0.97
CA PHE A 68 7.77 -14.04 1.47
C PHE A 68 7.16 -15.43 1.69
N SER A 69 7.89 -16.29 2.42
CA SER A 69 7.52 -17.70 2.64
C SER A 69 6.29 -17.88 3.51
N ASP A 70 5.98 -16.88 4.33
CA ASP A 70 4.86 -16.93 5.27
C ASP A 70 3.51 -16.65 4.59
N ASN A 71 3.53 -16.08 3.37
CA ASN A 71 2.34 -15.79 2.60
C ASN A 71 1.88 -17.00 1.77
N ASP A 72 0.57 -17.24 1.73
CA ASP A 72 -0.03 -18.27 0.88
C ASP A 72 -0.10 -17.81 -0.59
N TRP A 73 0.91 -18.22 -1.38
CA TRP A 73 1.01 -17.87 -2.79
C TRP A 73 0.30 -18.89 -3.71
N GLN A 74 -0.67 -18.41 -4.46
CA GLN A 74 -1.32 -19.16 -5.53
C GLN A 74 -0.68 -18.79 -6.87
N CYS A 75 0.19 -19.67 -7.37
CA CYS A 75 0.92 -19.46 -8.62
C CYS A 75 0.36 -20.31 -9.76
N GLY A 76 0.33 -19.73 -10.97
CA GLY A 76 -0.14 -20.42 -12.16
C GLY A 76 0.27 -19.76 -13.47
N THR A 77 0.11 -20.52 -14.56
CA THR A 77 0.30 -20.02 -15.91
C THR A 77 -0.98 -19.32 -16.37
N GLN A 78 -0.87 -18.02 -16.65
CA GLN A 78 -1.96 -17.21 -17.16
C GLN A 78 -1.38 -16.10 -18.04
N LYS A 79 -1.79 -16.07 -19.31
CA LYS A 79 -1.35 -15.03 -20.23
C LYS A 79 -2.08 -13.72 -19.92
N THR A 80 -1.32 -12.67 -19.65
CA THR A 80 -1.80 -11.32 -19.36
C THR A 80 -1.01 -10.30 -20.20
N ALA A 81 -1.38 -9.03 -20.12
CA ALA A 81 -0.58 -7.95 -20.72
C ALA A 81 0.80 -7.80 -20.06
N PHE A 82 0.96 -8.33 -18.85
CA PHE A 82 2.16 -8.14 -18.04
C PHE A 82 3.07 -9.36 -17.99
N GLY A 83 2.62 -10.54 -18.43
CA GLY A 83 3.39 -11.78 -18.34
C GLY A 83 2.63 -13.03 -18.77
N ASN A 84 3.31 -14.18 -18.75
CA ASN A 84 2.74 -15.50 -19.04
C ASN A 84 2.52 -16.36 -17.79
N ASN A 85 3.05 -15.94 -16.64
CA ASN A 85 2.79 -16.55 -15.34
C ASN A 85 2.46 -15.48 -14.30
N LEU A 86 1.73 -15.85 -13.24
CA LEU A 86 1.48 -14.98 -12.11
C LEU A 86 1.39 -15.74 -10.79
N CYS A 87 1.67 -15.04 -9.71
CA CYS A 87 1.45 -15.48 -8.35
C CYS A 87 0.59 -14.45 -7.62
N VAL A 88 -0.42 -14.92 -6.89
CA VAL A 88 -1.36 -14.09 -6.14
C VAL A 88 -1.30 -14.48 -4.67
N ALA A 89 -1.23 -13.49 -3.79
CA ALA A 89 -1.40 -13.65 -2.35
C ALA A 89 -2.53 -12.73 -1.87
N GLN A 90 -3.43 -13.27 -1.04
CA GLN A 90 -4.33 -12.45 -0.23
C GLN A 90 -3.52 -11.89 0.94
N ILE A 91 -3.63 -10.59 1.20
CA ILE A 91 -2.87 -9.91 2.24
C ILE A 91 -3.74 -8.93 3.00
N GLY A 92 -3.44 -8.76 4.28
CA GLY A 92 -4.08 -7.74 5.09
C GLY A 92 -3.37 -6.40 4.99
N THR A 93 -2.04 -6.39 4.92
CA THR A 93 -1.29 -5.14 4.87
C THR A 93 -0.08 -5.21 3.93
N PHE A 94 0.25 -4.05 3.37
CA PHE A 94 1.46 -3.81 2.58
C PHE A 94 2.20 -2.62 3.18
N ASN A 95 3.41 -2.81 3.69
CA ASN A 95 4.20 -1.76 4.37
C ASN A 95 3.38 -1.00 5.44
N GLY A 96 2.54 -1.69 6.20
CA GLY A 96 1.67 -1.08 7.22
C GLY A 96 0.40 -0.40 6.69
N PHE A 97 0.11 -0.46 5.39
CA PHE A 97 -1.12 0.04 4.78
C PHE A 97 -2.12 -1.09 4.53
N PRO A 98 -3.37 -0.97 5.02
CA PRO A 98 -4.39 -1.97 4.78
C PRO A 98 -4.63 -2.22 3.30
N SER A 99 -4.50 -3.48 2.94
CA SER A 99 -4.49 -3.98 1.57
C SER A 99 -5.44 -5.17 1.42
N ARG A 100 -5.46 -5.76 0.23
CA ARG A 100 -6.31 -6.92 -0.08
C ARG A 100 -5.55 -7.99 -0.83
N VAL A 101 -4.86 -7.61 -1.91
CA VAL A 101 -4.26 -8.57 -2.84
C VAL A 101 -2.95 -8.04 -3.36
N LEU A 102 -1.93 -8.90 -3.35
CA LEU A 102 -0.69 -8.69 -4.11
C LEU A 102 -0.65 -9.69 -5.26
N THR A 103 -0.49 -9.20 -6.48
CA THR A 103 -0.26 -10.02 -7.68
C THR A 103 1.11 -9.70 -8.25
N LEU A 104 1.91 -10.73 -8.50
CA LEU A 104 3.19 -10.64 -9.16
C LEU A 104 3.10 -11.32 -10.53
N TYR A 105 3.48 -10.61 -11.57
CA TYR A 105 3.48 -11.07 -12.95
C TYR A 105 4.90 -11.42 -13.36
N PHE A 106 5.02 -12.49 -14.13
CA PHE A 106 6.31 -12.99 -14.60
C PHE A 106 6.28 -13.20 -16.11
N HIS A 107 7.37 -12.80 -16.78
CA HIS A 107 7.73 -13.29 -18.09
C HIS A 107 8.69 -14.46 -17.90
N ASP A 108 8.20 -15.64 -18.27
CA ASP A 108 8.78 -16.92 -17.93
C ASP A 108 8.93 -17.05 -16.42
N ASP A 109 10.15 -16.87 -15.89
CA ASP A 109 10.42 -16.96 -14.47
C ASP A 109 10.79 -15.61 -13.82
N ASN A 110 11.00 -14.58 -14.63
CA ASN A 110 11.46 -13.27 -14.19
C ASN A 110 10.30 -12.30 -13.98
N ILE A 111 10.33 -11.55 -12.88
CA ILE A 111 9.27 -10.58 -12.59
C ILE A 111 9.21 -9.49 -13.64
N SER A 112 8.01 -9.24 -14.13
CA SER A 112 7.71 -8.24 -15.16
C SER A 112 6.74 -7.18 -14.67
N GLY A 113 5.99 -7.48 -13.61
CA GLY A 113 5.14 -6.50 -12.96
C GLY A 113 4.67 -6.93 -11.58
N MET A 114 4.14 -5.98 -10.84
CA MET A 114 3.48 -6.17 -9.57
C MET A 114 2.22 -5.30 -9.56
N LYS A 115 1.12 -5.83 -9.05
CA LYS A 115 -0.10 -5.09 -8.75
C LYS A 115 -0.45 -5.29 -7.29
N LEU A 116 -0.54 -4.19 -6.56
CA LEU A 116 -1.09 -4.18 -5.21
C LEU A 116 -2.47 -3.55 -5.25
N VAL A 117 -3.47 -4.27 -4.76
CA VAL A 117 -4.82 -3.75 -4.52
C VAL A 117 -4.93 -3.38 -3.05
N TYR A 118 -5.14 -2.10 -2.77
CA TYR A 118 -5.28 -1.56 -1.42
C TYR A 118 -6.75 -1.23 -1.10
N ARG A 119 -7.03 -0.74 0.11
CA ARG A 119 -8.37 -0.26 0.47
C ARG A 119 -8.49 1.22 0.13
N ASP A 120 -9.53 1.59 -0.63
CA ASP A 120 -9.78 2.94 -1.18
C ASP A 120 -9.56 4.08 -0.17
N GLN A 121 -10.03 3.91 1.08
CA GLN A 121 -9.88 4.90 2.15
C GLN A 121 -8.42 5.33 2.45
N TYR A 122 -7.42 4.52 2.07
CA TYR A 122 -6.00 4.83 2.26
C TYR A 122 -5.32 5.39 1.01
N HIS A 123 -6.05 5.68 -0.07
CA HIS A 123 -5.48 6.12 -1.33
C HIS A 123 -4.53 7.33 -1.18
N GLN A 124 -5.00 8.39 -0.51
CA GLN A 124 -4.21 9.61 -0.31
C GLN A 124 -2.99 9.37 0.59
N GLN A 125 -3.14 8.52 1.62
CA GLN A 125 -2.05 8.20 2.54
C GLN A 125 -0.95 7.37 1.86
N LEU A 126 -1.34 6.37 1.06
CA LEU A 126 -0.40 5.54 0.31
C LEU A 126 0.32 6.35 -0.78
N MET A 127 -0.40 7.24 -1.47
CA MET A 127 0.22 8.18 -2.41
C MET A 127 1.23 9.09 -1.69
N GLY A 128 0.86 9.66 -0.53
CA GLY A 128 1.76 10.47 0.30
C GLY A 128 3.02 9.70 0.73
N HIS A 129 2.86 8.43 1.11
CA HIS A 129 3.98 7.55 1.43
C HIS A 129 4.93 7.35 0.24
N PHE A 130 4.42 7.12 -0.97
CA PHE A 130 5.27 7.04 -2.15
C PHE A 130 5.96 8.38 -2.47
N ILE A 131 5.29 9.51 -2.27
CA ILE A 131 5.92 10.82 -2.45
C ILE A 131 7.06 11.04 -1.44
N GLU A 132 6.84 10.67 -0.18
CA GLU A 132 7.86 10.78 0.87
C GLU A 132 9.06 9.88 0.60
N GLN A 133 8.81 8.63 0.18
CA GLN A 133 9.86 7.64 -0.04
C GLN A 133 10.57 7.82 -1.38
N LEU A 134 9.85 8.13 -2.46
CA LEU A 134 10.35 8.12 -3.84
C LEU A 134 10.61 9.53 -4.39
N GLY A 135 10.10 10.58 -3.75
CA GLY A 135 10.06 11.93 -4.29
C GLY A 135 8.79 12.21 -5.11
N GLN A 136 8.72 13.39 -5.72
CA GLN A 136 7.59 13.76 -6.58
C GLN A 136 7.54 12.88 -7.85
N PRO A 137 6.35 12.52 -8.35
CA PRO A 137 6.22 11.82 -9.62
C PRO A 137 6.82 12.63 -10.77
N GLY A 138 7.41 11.95 -11.75
CA GLY A 138 8.10 12.59 -12.88
C GLY A 138 7.17 13.30 -13.86
N ASN A 139 5.87 13.00 -13.83
CA ASN A 139 4.88 13.51 -14.76
C ASN A 139 3.84 14.44 -14.12
N VAL A 140 4.11 14.99 -12.92
CA VAL A 140 3.16 15.86 -12.19
C VAL A 140 2.65 17.02 -13.05
N GLU A 141 3.54 17.70 -13.78
CA GLU A 141 3.15 18.83 -14.64
C GLU A 141 2.21 18.38 -15.77
N ALA A 142 2.51 17.25 -16.42
CA ALA A 142 1.66 16.69 -17.47
C ALA A 142 0.27 16.31 -16.92
N VAL A 143 0.22 15.71 -15.73
CA VAL A 143 -1.03 15.32 -15.06
C VAL A 143 -1.84 16.54 -14.60
N LEU A 144 -1.19 17.63 -14.19
CA LEU A 144 -1.89 18.87 -13.82
C LEU A 144 -2.49 19.60 -15.03
N ASN A 145 -1.84 19.47 -16.18
CA ASN A 145 -2.26 20.10 -17.44
C ASN A 145 -3.15 19.19 -18.28
N ALA A 146 -3.38 17.95 -17.86
CA ALA A 146 -4.22 17.00 -18.56
C ALA A 146 -5.69 17.45 -18.49
N GLY A 147 -6.42 17.23 -19.60
CA GLY A 147 -7.85 17.55 -19.68
C GLY A 147 -8.68 16.78 -18.65
N PRO A 148 -9.94 17.20 -18.41
CA PRO A 148 -10.80 16.58 -17.40
C PRO A 148 -11.06 15.08 -17.63
N ASP A 149 -10.89 14.59 -18.86
CA ASP A 149 -11.12 13.20 -19.26
C ASP A 149 -9.83 12.35 -19.28
N ALA A 150 -8.68 12.93 -18.93
CA ALA A 150 -7.43 12.18 -18.92
C ALA A 150 -7.36 11.24 -17.70
N ASP A 151 -6.93 10.01 -17.93
CA ASP A 151 -6.53 9.09 -16.87
C ASP A 151 -5.31 9.70 -16.17
N ASN A 152 -5.56 10.40 -15.06
CA ASN A 152 -4.55 11.12 -14.27
C ASN A 152 -3.63 10.14 -13.54
N ILE A 153 -2.73 9.48 -14.25
CA ILE A 153 -1.80 8.48 -13.72
C ILE A 153 -0.51 9.19 -13.30
N LEU A 154 -0.09 9.00 -12.06
CA LEU A 154 1.21 9.41 -11.54
C LEU A 154 2.24 8.33 -11.85
N GLU A 155 3.43 8.74 -12.28
CA GLU A 155 4.54 7.85 -12.64
C GLU A 155 5.81 8.21 -11.85
N TRP A 156 6.44 7.21 -11.24
CA TRP A 156 7.78 7.30 -10.68
C TRP A 156 8.73 6.39 -11.45
N ASP A 157 9.78 6.96 -12.03
CA ASP A 157 10.89 6.21 -12.61
C ASP A 157 11.87 5.81 -11.49
N LEU A 158 12.03 4.51 -11.25
CA LEU A 158 12.86 3.95 -10.20
C LEU A 158 14.19 3.40 -10.73
N ASN A 159 14.57 3.72 -11.98
CA ASN A 159 15.68 3.15 -12.76
C ASN A 159 15.53 1.66 -13.10
N GLN A 160 14.97 0.85 -12.19
CA GLN A 160 14.78 -0.59 -12.33
C GLN A 160 13.37 -0.98 -12.79
N GLY A 161 12.50 0.01 -12.92
CA GLY A 161 11.10 -0.13 -13.29
C GLY A 161 10.36 1.18 -13.07
N VAL A 162 9.07 1.16 -13.37
CA VAL A 162 8.17 2.32 -13.22
C VAL A 162 7.06 1.95 -12.26
N LEU A 163 6.86 2.78 -11.24
CA LEU A 163 5.68 2.70 -10.37
C LEU A 163 4.60 3.63 -10.92
N VAL A 164 3.37 3.14 -11.04
CA VAL A 164 2.22 3.90 -11.52
C VAL A 164 1.03 3.77 -10.58
N MET A 165 0.34 4.88 -10.35
CA MET A 165 -0.84 4.97 -9.49
C MET A 165 -1.77 6.07 -10.02
N LYS A 166 -3.08 5.89 -10.00
CA LYS A 166 -4.01 6.99 -10.30
C LYS A 166 -3.88 8.11 -9.25
N LYS A 167 -3.89 9.37 -9.65
CA LYS A 167 -3.88 10.53 -8.75
C LYS A 167 -5.20 10.67 -7.98
N VAL A 168 -6.30 10.34 -8.64
CA VAL A 168 -7.66 10.40 -8.11
C VAL A 168 -8.38 9.13 -8.57
N LEU A 169 -9.06 8.46 -7.64
CA LEU A 169 -9.90 7.32 -7.95
C LEU A 169 -11.30 7.78 -8.35
N GLY A 170 -11.79 7.26 -9.46
CA GLY A 170 -13.20 7.31 -9.84
C GLY A 170 -14.05 6.34 -9.02
N LYS A 171 -15.38 6.51 -9.06
CA LYS A 171 -16.32 5.70 -8.25
C LYS A 171 -16.25 4.19 -8.51
N THR A 172 -15.79 3.78 -9.68
CA THR A 172 -15.70 2.37 -10.10
C THR A 172 -14.24 1.91 -10.24
N ASP A 173 -13.27 2.76 -9.89
CA ASP A 173 -11.87 2.41 -10.01
C ASP A 173 -11.50 1.38 -8.95
N GLU A 174 -10.64 0.43 -9.33
CA GLU A 174 -10.00 -0.44 -8.36
C GLU A 174 -8.80 0.29 -7.74
N PRO A 175 -8.79 0.51 -6.41
CA PRO A 175 -7.68 1.15 -5.72
C PRO A 175 -6.42 0.29 -5.84
N SER A 176 -5.55 0.64 -6.77
CA SER A 176 -4.37 -0.15 -7.09
C SER A 176 -3.14 0.70 -7.42
N VAL A 177 -1.98 0.10 -7.18
CA VAL A 177 -0.68 0.60 -7.61
C VAL A 177 0.02 -0.52 -8.36
N PHE A 178 0.69 -0.15 -9.44
CA PHE A 178 1.44 -1.08 -10.25
C PHE A 178 2.91 -0.71 -10.27
N TRP A 179 3.77 -1.70 -10.17
CA TRP A 179 5.16 -1.58 -10.59
C TRP A 179 5.35 -2.40 -11.87
N LEU A 180 6.08 -1.88 -12.83
CA LEU A 180 6.34 -2.52 -14.12
C LEU A 180 7.85 -2.51 -14.38
N ALA A 181 8.41 -3.67 -14.73
CA ALA A 181 9.84 -3.82 -15.02
C ALA A 181 10.31 -2.98 -16.22
N SER A 182 9.40 -2.74 -17.16
CA SER A 182 9.60 -1.86 -18.30
C SER A 182 8.43 -0.90 -18.39
N LYS A 183 8.70 0.35 -18.78
CA LYS A 183 7.62 1.29 -19.09
C LYS A 183 6.71 0.66 -20.16
N PRO A 184 5.38 0.61 -19.94
CA PRO A 184 4.47 0.15 -20.99
C PRO A 184 4.68 1.05 -22.21
N LYS A 185 4.80 0.44 -23.39
CA LYS A 185 4.90 1.20 -24.63
C LYS A 185 3.51 1.74 -24.94
N ASP A 186 3.44 3.06 -25.13
CA ASP A 186 2.25 3.75 -25.64
C ASP A 186 1.83 3.21 -27.02
#